data_AF-A0A2A9F1N4-F1
#
_entry.id   AF-A0A2A9F1N4-F1
#
_cell.length_a   1.000
_cell.length_b   1.000
_cell.length_c   1.000
_cell.angle_alpha   90.00
_cell.angle_beta   90.00
_cell.angle_gamma   90.00
#
_symmetry.space_group_name_H-M   'P 1'
#
loop_
_entity.id
_entity.type
_entity.pdbx_description
1 polymer ?
#
loop_
_entity_poly.entity_id
_entity_poly.type
_entity_poly.pdbx_seq_one_letter_code
_entity_poly.pdbx_strand_id
1 'polypeptide(L)'
;MSTVTTLGVTGMTCANCVAHVTNDLKEVAGVEDVSIELRVGSASEVSVFSDAPLDEAALRDAVDEAGYAVASVEVQTDALAAQQAAQAPARQAAHDCACGCGPSDAAAQPATKTYDLSVPPRA
;
A
#
# COMPACT_ATOMS: atom_id res chain seq x y z
N MET A 1 -10.99 -9.69 -16.62
CA MET A 1 -10.83 -8.22 -16.40
C MET A 1 -9.98 -8.16 -15.16
N SER A 2 -8.70 -7.80 -15.26
CA SER A 2 -7.79 -8.01 -14.14
C SER A 2 -8.10 -7.03 -13.00
N THR A 3 -8.41 -7.59 -11.85
CA THR A 3 -8.65 -6.92 -10.58
C THR A 3 -7.47 -7.14 -9.64
N VAL A 4 -7.16 -6.13 -8.85
CA VAL A 4 -6.11 -6.20 -7.82
C VAL A 4 -6.74 -5.94 -6.47
N THR A 5 -6.50 -6.83 -5.52
CA THR A 5 -6.87 -6.61 -4.12
C THR A 5 -5.60 -6.42 -3.30
N THR A 6 -5.47 -5.28 -2.65
CA THR A 6 -4.34 -4.94 -1.79
C THR A 6 -4.73 -5.15 -0.33
N LEU A 7 -3.94 -5.92 0.42
CA LEU A 7 -4.13 -6.20 1.83
C LEU A 7 -2.92 -5.73 2.64
N GLY A 8 -3.16 -5.12 3.79
CA GLY A 8 -2.12 -4.83 4.78
C GLY A 8 -2.05 -5.95 5.80
N VAL A 9 -0.97 -6.73 5.86
CA VAL A 9 -0.82 -7.86 6.78
C VAL A 9 0.25 -7.56 7.82
N THR A 10 -0.09 -7.74 9.10
CA THR A 10 0.83 -7.48 10.22
C THR A 10 1.41 -8.78 10.77
N GLY A 11 2.63 -8.72 11.33
CA GLY A 11 3.27 -9.87 11.98
C GLY A 11 4.21 -10.70 11.08
N MET A 12 4.24 -10.46 9.77
CA MET A 12 5.24 -11.07 8.89
C MET A 12 6.63 -10.48 9.14
N THR A 13 7.61 -11.33 9.43
CA THR A 13 8.98 -10.91 9.78
C THR A 13 10.07 -11.62 8.98
N CYS A 14 9.71 -12.61 8.17
CA CYS A 14 10.67 -13.50 7.52
C CYS A 14 10.23 -13.93 6.11
N ALA A 15 11.18 -14.28 5.23
CA ALA A 15 10.86 -14.73 3.87
C ALA A 15 10.04 -16.04 3.85
N ASN A 16 10.24 -16.92 4.82
CA ASN A 16 9.46 -18.16 4.94
C ASN A 16 8.00 -17.88 5.36
N CYS A 17 7.79 -16.81 6.14
CA CYS A 17 6.49 -16.33 6.57
C CYS A 17 5.68 -15.83 5.35
N VAL A 18 6.36 -15.08 4.48
CA VAL A 18 5.80 -14.62 3.20
C VAL A 18 5.42 -15.81 2.31
N ALA A 19 6.31 -16.78 2.15
CA ALA A 19 6.05 -17.95 1.30
C ALA A 19 4.84 -18.78 1.77
N HIS A 20 4.64 -18.91 3.09
CA HIS A 20 3.48 -19.59 3.65
C HIS A 20 2.18 -18.86 3.28
N VAL A 21 2.09 -17.56 3.57
CA VAL A 21 0.91 -16.73 3.25
C VAL A 21 0.64 -16.70 1.74
N THR A 22 1.68 -16.60 0.91
CA THR A 22 1.53 -16.66 -0.56
C THR A 22 0.90 -17.97 -1.01
N ASN A 23 1.27 -19.10 -0.40
CA ASN A 23 0.71 -20.40 -0.78
C ASN A 23 -0.76 -20.49 -0.38
N ASP A 24 -1.11 -20.12 0.86
CA ASP A 24 -2.50 -20.16 1.34
C ASP A 24 -3.41 -19.24 0.49
N LEU A 25 -2.93 -18.04 0.15
CA LEU A 25 -3.66 -17.12 -0.74
C LEU A 25 -3.84 -17.67 -2.15
N LYS A 26 -2.89 -18.46 -2.66
CA LYS A 26 -3.01 -19.10 -3.98
C LYS A 26 -4.01 -20.25 -4.00
N GLU A 27 -4.41 -20.79 -2.85
CA GLU A 27 -5.47 -21.80 -2.75
C GLU A 27 -6.87 -21.17 -2.83
N VAL A 28 -6.99 -19.85 -2.61
CA VAL A 28 -8.24 -19.13 -2.75
C VAL A 28 -8.69 -19.13 -4.22
N ALA A 29 -9.92 -19.60 -4.45
CA ALA A 29 -10.48 -19.71 -5.79
C ALA A 29 -10.54 -18.33 -6.49
N GLY A 30 -9.93 -18.24 -7.67
CA GLY A 30 -9.90 -17.02 -8.47
C GLY A 30 -8.63 -16.19 -8.35
N VAL A 31 -7.71 -16.56 -7.45
CA VAL A 31 -6.38 -15.96 -7.38
C VAL A 31 -5.51 -16.47 -8.53
N GLU A 32 -4.95 -15.55 -9.30
CA GLU A 32 -4.00 -15.86 -10.38
C GLU A 32 -2.55 -15.66 -9.94
N ASP A 33 -2.29 -14.55 -9.24
CA ASP A 33 -0.96 -14.22 -8.76
C ASP A 33 -1.00 -13.44 -7.43
N VAL A 34 0.11 -13.46 -6.69
CA VAL A 34 0.25 -12.82 -5.39
C VAL A 34 1.64 -12.21 -5.28
N SER A 35 1.70 -10.91 -5.01
CA SER A 35 2.93 -10.17 -4.74
C SER A 35 2.91 -9.63 -3.31
N ILE A 36 4.02 -9.78 -2.58
CA ILE A 36 4.11 -9.34 -1.18
C ILE A 36 5.32 -8.44 -0.98
N GLU A 37 5.08 -7.23 -0.49
CA GLU A 37 6.09 -6.31 0.00
C GLU A 37 6.24 -6.45 1.52
N LEU A 38 7.25 -7.21 1.95
CA LEU A 38 7.55 -7.39 3.37
C LEU A 38 8.07 -6.08 4.00
N ARG A 39 7.35 -5.58 5.01
CA ARG A 39 7.73 -4.42 5.81
C ARG A 39 7.91 -4.81 7.26
N VAL A 40 9.14 -5.13 7.67
CA VAL A 40 9.45 -5.55 9.04
C VAL A 40 9.14 -4.41 10.02
N GLY A 41 8.27 -4.66 11.00
CA GLY A 41 7.84 -3.66 11.99
C GLY A 41 6.61 -2.85 11.60
N SER A 42 6.04 -3.08 10.42
CA SER A 42 4.81 -2.42 9.92
C SER A 42 3.88 -3.44 9.25
N ALA A 43 2.73 -2.98 8.74
CA ALA A 43 1.91 -3.79 7.85
C ALA A 43 2.64 -4.00 6.52
N SER A 44 2.83 -5.26 6.14
CA SER A 44 3.35 -5.67 4.84
C SER A 44 2.23 -5.60 3.82
N GLU A 45 2.53 -5.13 2.62
CA GLU A 45 1.52 -4.97 1.57
C GLU A 45 1.45 -6.25 0.73
N VAL A 46 0.24 -6.76 0.52
CA VAL A 46 -0.03 -7.99 -0.24
C VAL A 46 -0.96 -7.64 -1.38
N SER A 47 -0.50 -7.75 -2.62
CA SER A 47 -1.29 -7.51 -3.82
C SER A 47 -1.69 -8.85 -4.46
N VAL A 48 -2.99 -9.11 -4.50
CA VAL A 48 -3.60 -10.31 -5.07
C VAL A 48 -4.21 -9.96 -6.42
N PHE A 49 -3.76 -10.66 -7.47
CA PHE A 49 -4.22 -10.48 -8.84
C PHE A 49 -5.24 -11.56 -9.18
N SER A 50 -6.36 -11.16 -9.77
CA SER A 50 -7.46 -12.06 -10.13
C SER A 50 -8.25 -11.53 -11.31
N ASP A 51 -8.86 -12.42 -12.09
CA ASP A 51 -9.60 -12.07 -13.29
C ASP A 51 -11.03 -11.56 -13.03
N ALA A 52 -11.47 -11.64 -11.77
CA ALA A 52 -12.77 -11.25 -11.25
C ALA A 52 -12.64 -10.77 -9.80
N PRO A 53 -13.56 -9.92 -9.30
CA PRO A 53 -13.58 -9.51 -7.89
C PRO A 53 -13.58 -10.71 -6.95
N LEU A 54 -12.60 -10.76 -6.06
CA LEU A 54 -12.53 -11.72 -4.96
C LEU A 54 -13.34 -11.22 -3.76
N ASP A 55 -13.82 -12.16 -2.95
CA ASP A 55 -14.45 -11.84 -1.69
C ASP A 55 -13.37 -11.43 -0.67
N GLU A 56 -13.50 -10.21 -0.16
CA GLU A 56 -12.64 -9.66 0.88
C GLU A 56 -12.68 -10.51 2.17
N ALA A 57 -13.82 -11.11 2.50
CA ALA A 57 -13.92 -12.01 3.65
C ALA A 57 -13.08 -13.28 3.45
N ALA A 58 -13.18 -13.92 2.28
CA ALA A 58 -12.40 -15.11 1.95
C ALA A 58 -10.89 -14.86 1.97
N LEU A 59 -10.44 -13.69 1.48
CA LEU A 59 -9.04 -13.31 1.53
C LEU A 59 -8.55 -13.07 2.97
N ARG A 60 -9.40 -12.48 3.83
CA ARG A 60 -9.07 -12.32 5.25
C ARG A 60 -8.99 -13.65 5.97
N ASP A 61 -9.95 -14.54 5.74
CA ASP A 61 -9.98 -15.86 6.36
C ASP A 61 -8.72 -16.66 5.98
N ALA A 62 -8.29 -16.63 4.72
CA ALA A 62 -7.05 -17.28 4.29
C ALA A 62 -5.80 -16.74 5.03
N VAL A 63 -5.75 -15.43 5.29
CA VAL A 63 -4.63 -14.82 6.04
C VAL A 63 -4.72 -15.14 7.55
N ASP A 64 -5.93 -15.23 8.10
CA ASP A 64 -6.17 -15.61 9.50
C ASP A 64 -5.82 -17.10 9.73
N GLU A 65 -6.17 -17.99 8.79
CA GLU A 65 -5.77 -19.39 8.78
C GLU A 65 -4.24 -19.56 8.70
N ALA A 66 -3.56 -18.68 7.95
CA ALA A 66 -2.10 -18.60 7.93
C ALA A 66 -1.48 -18.08 9.25
N GLY A 67 -2.31 -17.58 10.17
CA GLY A 67 -1.92 -17.09 11.50
C GLY A 67 -1.50 -15.61 11.53
N TYR A 68 -1.97 -14.80 10.57
CA TYR A 68 -1.66 -13.38 10.49
C TYR A 68 -2.93 -12.51 10.50
N ALA A 69 -2.78 -11.24 10.88
CA ALA A 69 -3.89 -10.31 10.94
C ALA A 69 -3.85 -9.31 9.78
N VAL A 70 -5.01 -9.13 9.13
CA VAL A 70 -5.22 -8.11 8.08
C VAL A 70 -5.64 -6.78 8.69
N ALA A 71 -4.81 -5.76 8.53
CA ALA A 71 -5.05 -4.39 9.02
C ALA A 71 -5.87 -3.53 8.04
N SER A 72 -5.79 -3.79 6.74
CA SER A 72 -6.51 -3.05 5.69
C SER A 72 -6.79 -3.94 4.48
N VAL A 73 -7.90 -3.69 3.79
CA VAL A 73 -8.21 -4.31 2.49
C VAL A 73 -8.71 -3.23 1.54
N GLU A 74 -8.15 -3.22 0.34
CA GLU A 74 -8.50 -2.29 -0.72
C GLU A 74 -8.70 -3.08 -2.02
N VAL A 75 -9.94 -3.14 -2.51
CA VAL A 75 -10.30 -3.85 -3.73
C VAL A 75 -10.30 -2.87 -4.91
N GLN A 76 -9.46 -3.13 -5.91
CA GLN A 76 -9.37 -2.35 -7.14
C GLN A 76 -9.91 -3.18 -8.32
N THR A 77 -11.21 -3.06 -8.57
CA THR A 77 -11.94 -3.93 -9.53
C THR A 77 -12.06 -3.41 -10.95
N ASP A 78 -11.64 -2.21 -11.28
CA ASP A 78 -11.70 -1.69 -12.65
C ASP A 78 -10.87 -0.40 -12.70
N ALA A 79 -9.77 -0.35 -13.46
CA ALA A 79 -9.12 0.88 -13.92
C ALA A 79 -9.14 2.13 -12.99
N LEU A 80 -8.79 2.02 -11.70
CA LEU A 80 -8.35 3.19 -10.90
C LEU A 80 -6.86 3.51 -11.09
N ALA A 81 -6.18 2.80 -12.00
CA ALA A 81 -4.82 3.12 -12.46
C ALA A 81 -4.69 4.51 -13.09
N ALA A 82 -5.77 5.15 -13.59
CA ALA A 82 -5.71 6.53 -14.10
C ALA A 82 -5.97 7.61 -13.05
N GLN A 83 -6.61 7.28 -11.93
CA GLN A 83 -7.11 8.26 -10.96
C GLN A 83 -6.15 8.44 -9.77
N GLN A 84 -5.35 7.44 -9.42
CA GLN A 84 -4.45 7.50 -8.25
C GLN A 84 -3.02 7.94 -8.59
N ALA A 85 -2.56 7.78 -9.83
CA ALA A 85 -1.30 8.36 -10.30
C ALA A 85 -1.32 9.91 -10.32
N ALA A 86 -2.51 10.53 -10.36
CA ALA A 86 -2.72 11.98 -10.26
C ALA A 86 -3.05 12.48 -8.84
N GLN A 87 -3.17 11.59 -7.84
CA GLN A 87 -3.48 11.92 -6.45
C GLN A 87 -2.30 11.70 -5.50
N ALA A 88 -1.09 11.65 -6.07
CA ALA A 88 0.09 12.19 -5.41
C ALA A 88 -0.19 13.66 -4.95
N PRO A 89 0.59 14.22 -4.05
CA PRO A 89 0.26 14.67 -2.67
C PRO A 89 -0.69 15.88 -2.46
N ALA A 90 -1.80 16.06 -3.21
CA ALA A 90 -2.59 17.32 -3.16
C ALA A 90 -3.97 17.32 -2.43
N ARG A 91 -4.32 16.34 -1.58
CA ARG A 91 -5.63 16.36 -0.87
C ARG A 91 -5.60 16.76 0.62
N GLN A 92 -4.51 17.34 1.11
CA GLN A 92 -4.48 18.01 2.42
C GLN A 92 -4.59 19.55 2.34
N ALA A 93 -4.95 20.14 1.19
CA ALA A 93 -4.98 21.61 1.03
C ALA A 93 -6.35 22.21 0.64
N ALA A 94 -7.46 21.47 0.73
CA ALA A 94 -8.78 21.97 0.31
C ALA A 94 -9.83 22.00 1.44
N HIS A 95 -9.37 22.00 2.70
CA HIS A 95 -10.21 22.25 3.85
C HIS A 95 -9.79 23.56 4.55
N ASP A 96 -9.76 24.68 3.82
CA ASP A 96 -9.87 26.02 4.43
C ASP A 96 -10.41 27.09 3.46
N CYS A 97 -11.65 27.50 3.73
CA CYS A 97 -12.32 28.78 3.46
C CYS A 97 -11.94 29.65 2.24
N ALA A 98 -12.80 29.60 1.20
CA ALA A 98 -12.89 30.57 0.09
C ALA A 98 -13.66 31.88 0.45
N CYS A 99 -13.50 32.40 1.67
CA CYS A 99 -13.94 33.75 2.04
C CYS A 99 -12.70 34.51 2.53
N GLY A 100 -12.11 35.29 1.62
CA GLY A 100 -10.80 35.94 1.79
C GLY A 100 -10.63 36.66 3.13
N CYS A 101 -9.87 36.02 4.02
CA CYS A 101 -9.20 36.58 5.18
C CYS A 101 -8.02 35.64 5.50
N GLY A 102 -6.83 35.91 4.97
CA GLY A 102 -5.62 35.22 5.42
C GLY A 102 -5.26 35.62 6.86
N PRO A 103 -4.52 34.76 7.58
CA PRO A 103 -3.15 35.14 7.97
C PRO A 103 -2.18 33.94 7.87
N SER A 104 -0.97 34.13 7.33
CA SER A 104 0.27 34.36 8.09
C SER A 104 0.47 33.37 9.24
N ASP A 105 1.27 32.30 9.05
CA ASP A 105 2.49 32.01 9.83
C ASP A 105 3.15 30.67 9.45
N ALA A 106 4.49 30.69 9.45
CA ALA A 106 5.43 29.61 9.74
C ALA A 106 5.34 28.19 9.11
N ALA A 107 6.22 27.99 8.13
CA ALA A 107 7.34 27.03 8.19
C ALA A 107 7.22 25.75 9.05
N ALA A 108 7.23 24.59 8.38
CA ALA A 108 7.97 23.40 8.82
C ALA A 108 8.19 22.44 7.63
N GLN A 109 9.31 22.59 6.92
CA GLN A 109 9.78 21.58 5.97
C GLN A 109 10.48 20.45 6.76
N PRO A 110 10.11 19.16 6.64
CA PRO A 110 10.99 18.10 7.09
C PRO A 110 12.12 17.92 6.07
N ALA A 111 13.34 18.24 6.53
CA ALA A 111 14.57 18.14 5.77
C ALA A 111 14.88 16.69 5.36
N THR A 112 14.53 16.30 4.14
CA THR A 112 15.15 15.14 3.48
C THR A 112 16.54 15.56 3.01
N LYS A 113 17.55 15.27 3.82
CA LYS A 113 18.96 15.54 3.49
C LYS A 113 19.44 14.48 2.50
N THR A 114 19.20 14.71 1.21
CA THR A 114 19.77 13.88 0.14
C THR A 114 21.26 14.22 0.05
N TYR A 115 22.12 13.30 0.49
CA TYR A 115 23.56 13.41 0.31
C TYR A 115 23.89 12.93 -1.11
N ASP A 116 24.00 13.88 -2.04
CA ASP A 116 24.43 13.60 -3.41
C ASP A 116 25.97 13.48 -3.45
N LEU A 117 26.43 12.24 -3.64
CA LEU A 117 27.85 11.87 -3.76
C LEU A 117 28.45 12.22 -5.13
N SER A 118 27.85 13.13 -5.90
CA SER A 118 28.24 13.43 -7.27
C SER A 118 28.86 14.82 -7.48
N VAL A 119 29.15 15.58 -6.41
CA VAL A 119 29.89 16.84 -6.47
C VAL A 119 31.32 16.66 -5.94
N PRO A 120 32.37 16.78 -6.77
CA PRO A 120 33.75 16.74 -6.28
C PRO A 120 34.08 18.00 -5.46
N PRO A 121 34.90 17.91 -4.39
CA PRO A 121 35.28 19.08 -3.59
C PRO A 121 36.24 19.98 -4.38
N ARG A 122 35.87 21.25 -4.56
CA ARG A 122 36.83 22.30 -4.91
C ARG A 122 37.46 22.84 -3.63
N ALA A 123 38.79 22.77 -3.56
CA ALA A 123 39.61 23.61 -2.69
C ALA A 123 39.59 25.07 -3.17
#